data_AF-A0A2V8DZ37-F1
#
_entry.id   AF-A0A2V8DZ37-F1
#
_cell.length_a   1.000
_cell.length_b   1.000
_cell.length_c   1.000
_cell.angle_alpha   90.00
_cell.angle_beta   90.00
_cell.angle_gamma   90.00
#
_symmetry.space_group_name_H-M   'P 1'
#
loop_
_entity.id
_entity.type
_entity.pdbx_description
1 polymer ?
#
loop_
_entity_poly.entity_id
_entity_poly.type
_entity_poly.pdbx_seq_one_letter_code
_entity_poly.pdbx_strand_id
1 'polypeptide(L)'
;MKTVVLFALCALVPAAVFAQGQPPGGGAPLEQPGVSPAEIQRMFDAYALLQAQDQLKISDEHYPQFLSRFKALQDARRKALQERTRIIQDLRRLASDAQPDETQIKDRLKALQELEARSGVEVRKAYDGIDQVLDVGQQAKFRVFEEMMERRKLELVTRARQANRLKGRL
;
A
#
# COMPACT_ATOMS: atom_id res chain seq x y z
N MET A 1 90.03 -2.32 -1.71
CA MET A 1 90.50 -3.62 -2.22
C MET A 1 89.35 -4.34 -2.91
N LYS A 2 89.61 -4.82 -4.15
CA LYS A 2 88.86 -5.79 -4.97
C LYS A 2 87.52 -5.36 -5.62
N THR A 3 87.67 -4.91 -6.88
CA THR A 3 86.96 -5.31 -8.12
C THR A 3 86.05 -6.55 -8.01
N VAL A 4 84.87 -6.61 -8.67
CA VAL A 4 84.60 -7.05 -10.07
C VAL A 4 83.07 -6.85 -10.29
N VAL A 5 82.53 -6.00 -11.19
CA VAL A 5 82.34 -6.13 -12.66
C VAL A 5 81.52 -7.41 -12.99
N LEU A 6 80.28 -7.41 -13.49
CA LEU A 6 79.89 -7.10 -14.87
C LEU A 6 78.46 -7.65 -15.15
N PHE A 7 77.85 -7.05 -16.17
CA PHE A 7 76.81 -7.55 -17.09
C PHE A 7 75.32 -7.53 -16.72
N ALA A 8 74.65 -6.68 -17.50
CA ALA A 8 73.24 -6.55 -17.73
C ALA A 8 72.60 -7.79 -18.37
N LEU A 9 71.30 -7.97 -18.12
CA LEU A 9 70.39 -8.49 -19.14
C LEU A 9 68.97 -7.94 -18.92
N CYS A 10 68.42 -7.31 -19.94
CA CYS A 10 67.02 -6.92 -20.04
C CYS A 10 66.13 -8.17 -20.13
N ALA A 11 65.02 -8.18 -19.38
CA ALA A 11 63.80 -8.88 -19.78
C ALA A 11 62.58 -8.15 -19.20
N LEU A 12 61.80 -7.52 -20.09
CA LEU A 12 60.36 -7.32 -19.88
C LEU A 12 59.70 -8.70 -19.66
N VAL A 13 58.67 -8.84 -18.81
CA VAL A 13 57.22 -8.92 -19.13
C VAL A 13 56.42 -8.97 -17.78
N PRO A 14 55.08 -8.99 -17.74
CA PRO A 14 54.20 -7.89 -17.33
C PRO A 14 53.64 -8.02 -15.89
N ALA A 15 53.06 -6.92 -15.40
CA ALA A 15 52.23 -6.89 -14.20
C ALA A 15 50.99 -7.79 -14.38
N ALA A 16 50.96 -8.94 -13.70
CA ALA A 16 49.73 -9.67 -13.44
C ALA A 16 49.07 -9.05 -12.20
N VAL A 17 48.16 -8.11 -12.45
CA VAL A 17 47.20 -7.62 -11.46
C VAL A 17 46.32 -8.81 -11.07
N PHE A 18 46.53 -9.35 -9.87
CA PHE A 18 45.57 -10.25 -9.26
C PHE A 18 44.33 -9.44 -8.88
N ALA A 19 43.37 -9.38 -9.81
CA ALA A 19 42.00 -9.03 -9.49
C ALA A 19 41.45 -10.12 -8.56
N GLN A 20 41.41 -9.85 -7.25
CA GLN A 20 40.53 -10.58 -6.35
C GLN A 20 39.09 -10.25 -6.75
N GLY A 21 38.52 -11.11 -7.60
CA GLY A 21 37.10 -11.14 -7.85
C GLY A 21 36.38 -11.46 -6.54
N GLN A 22 35.83 -10.43 -5.90
CA GLN A 22 34.79 -10.58 -4.91
C GLN A 22 33.66 -11.37 -5.57
N PRO A 23 33.26 -12.56 -5.09
CA PRO A 23 32.06 -13.19 -5.58
C PRO A 23 30.88 -12.24 -5.31
N PRO A 24 29.98 -11.99 -6.26
CA PRO A 24 28.76 -11.24 -6.01
C PRO A 24 27.83 -12.12 -5.17
N GLY A 25 28.10 -12.21 -3.88
CA GLY A 25 27.21 -12.72 -2.85
C GLY A 25 26.15 -11.68 -2.50
N GLY A 26 25.56 -11.04 -3.50
CA GLY A 26 24.33 -10.27 -3.37
C GLY A 26 23.17 -11.25 -3.44
N GLY A 27 23.03 -12.10 -2.41
CA GLY A 27 21.77 -12.79 -2.18
C GLY A 27 20.74 -11.70 -1.95
N ALA A 28 19.97 -11.35 -2.99
CA ALA A 28 18.73 -10.64 -2.81
C ALA A 28 17.99 -11.36 -1.68
N PRO A 29 17.47 -10.66 -0.65
CA PRO A 29 16.55 -11.28 0.28
C PRO A 29 15.50 -11.96 -0.59
N LEU A 30 15.39 -13.28 -0.48
CA LEU A 30 14.25 -14.00 -1.04
C LEU A 30 13.04 -13.30 -0.45
N GLU A 31 12.37 -12.47 -1.27
CA GLU A 31 11.07 -11.92 -0.93
C GLU A 31 10.20 -13.15 -0.72
N GLN A 32 10.03 -13.59 0.53
CA GLN A 32 8.86 -14.35 0.90
C GLN A 32 7.70 -13.55 0.32
N PRO A 33 6.81 -14.15 -0.49
CA PRO A 33 5.67 -13.43 -1.04
C PRO A 33 4.78 -13.02 0.14
N GLY A 34 5.12 -11.89 0.75
CA GLY A 34 4.38 -11.29 1.82
C GLY A 34 3.04 -10.85 1.23
N VAL A 35 1.95 -11.17 1.93
CA VAL A 35 0.60 -10.78 1.53
C VAL A 35 0.62 -9.29 1.18
N SER A 36 0.32 -8.98 -0.09
CA SER A 36 0.39 -7.59 -0.55
C SER A 36 -0.65 -6.73 0.19
N PRO A 37 -0.44 -5.41 0.38
CA PRO A 37 -1.44 -4.56 1.02
C PRO A 37 -2.82 -4.62 0.34
N ALA A 38 -2.84 -4.78 -0.99
CA ALA A 38 -4.07 -4.95 -1.77
C ALA A 38 -4.76 -6.28 -1.47
N GLU A 39 -4.00 -7.34 -1.21
CA GLU A 39 -4.53 -8.65 -0.83
C GLU A 39 -5.08 -8.65 0.59
N ILE A 40 -4.39 -8.03 1.55
CA ILE A 40 -4.91 -7.80 2.91
C ILE A 40 -6.26 -7.06 2.86
N GLN A 41 -6.36 -6.03 2.01
CA GLN A 41 -7.61 -5.29 1.83
C GLN A 41 -8.73 -6.19 1.28
N ARG A 42 -8.45 -7.02 0.26
CA ARG A 42 -9.45 -7.96 -0.30
C ARG A 42 -9.92 -8.98 0.74
N MET A 43 -9.00 -9.52 1.53
CA MET A 43 -9.34 -10.45 2.62
C MET A 43 -10.23 -9.76 3.66
N PHE A 44 -9.92 -8.51 4.02
CA PHE A 44 -10.71 -7.74 4.95
C PHE A 44 -12.10 -7.40 4.40
N ASP A 45 -12.20 -7.02 3.13
CA ASP A 45 -13.46 -6.74 2.45
C ASP A 45 -14.38 -7.98 2.43
N ALA A 46 -13.82 -9.17 2.15
CA ALA A 46 -14.54 -10.44 2.19
C ALA A 46 -14.99 -10.79 3.62
N TYR A 47 -14.12 -10.60 4.61
CA TYR A 47 -14.46 -10.80 6.02
C TYR A 47 -15.59 -9.85 6.46
N ALA A 48 -15.51 -8.56 6.08
CA ALA A 48 -16.54 -7.57 6.39
C ALA A 48 -17.90 -7.97 5.83
N LEU A 49 -17.95 -8.49 4.60
CA LEU A 49 -19.21 -8.93 4.01
C LEU A 49 -19.87 -10.06 4.82
N LEU A 50 -19.11 -11.07 5.21
CA LEU A 50 -19.61 -12.19 6.01
C LEU A 50 -20.12 -11.72 7.37
N GLN A 51 -19.38 -10.82 8.03
CA GLN A 51 -19.79 -10.27 9.32
C GLN A 51 -21.02 -9.37 9.21
N ALA A 52 -21.14 -8.59 8.13
CA ALA A 52 -22.29 -7.72 7.91
C ALA A 52 -23.58 -8.54 7.76
N GLN A 53 -23.54 -9.66 7.03
CA GLN A 53 -24.70 -10.55 6.90
C GLN A 53 -25.22 -11.02 8.27
N ASP A 54 -24.31 -11.50 9.13
CA ASP A 54 -24.67 -12.02 10.45
C ASP A 54 -25.14 -10.90 11.40
N GLN A 55 -24.44 -9.76 11.42
CA GLN A 55 -24.75 -8.64 12.31
C GLN A 55 -26.08 -7.97 11.98
N LEU A 56 -26.38 -7.85 10.68
CA LEU A 56 -27.60 -7.21 10.20
C LEU A 56 -28.77 -8.19 10.08
N LYS A 57 -28.53 -9.50 10.24
CA LYS A 57 -29.51 -10.57 10.07
C LYS A 57 -30.23 -10.44 8.71
N ILE A 58 -29.44 -10.23 7.66
CA ILE A 58 -29.95 -10.15 6.28
C ILE A 58 -30.52 -11.52 5.90
N SER A 59 -31.79 -11.55 5.49
CA SER A 59 -32.42 -12.77 4.98
C SER A 59 -31.82 -13.18 3.63
N ASP A 60 -31.92 -14.46 3.29
CA ASP A 60 -31.42 -14.98 2.01
C ASP A 60 -32.08 -14.30 0.80
N GLU A 61 -33.33 -13.84 0.96
CA GLU A 61 -34.06 -13.09 -0.07
C GLU A 61 -33.45 -11.72 -0.35
N HIS A 62 -33.06 -10.98 0.70
CA HIS A 62 -32.48 -9.64 0.56
C HIS A 62 -30.96 -9.66 0.36
N TYR A 63 -30.31 -10.80 0.62
CA TYR A 63 -28.87 -10.94 0.59
C TYR A 63 -28.23 -10.58 -0.77
N PRO A 64 -28.73 -11.02 -1.94
CA PRO A 64 -28.14 -10.64 -3.22
C PRO A 64 -28.16 -9.12 -3.47
N GLN A 65 -29.24 -8.46 -3.06
CA GLN A 65 -29.37 -7.01 -3.22
C GLN A 65 -28.42 -6.28 -2.27
N PHE A 66 -28.39 -6.66 -0.99
CA PHE A 66 -27.45 -6.13 -0.01
C PHE A 66 -25.99 -6.31 -0.45
N LEU A 67 -25.64 -7.52 -0.90
CA LEU A 67 -24.31 -7.86 -1.41
C LEU A 67 -23.86 -6.91 -2.53
N SER A 68 -24.74 -6.68 -3.51
CA SER A 68 -24.43 -5.77 -4.62
C SER A 68 -24.20 -4.34 -4.13
N ARG A 69 -25.02 -3.84 -3.19
CA ARG A 69 -24.91 -2.47 -2.66
C ARG A 69 -23.67 -2.31 -1.79
N PHE A 70 -23.38 -3.30 -0.94
CA PHE A 70 -22.21 -3.29 -0.08
C PHE A 70 -20.90 -3.36 -0.88
N LYS A 71 -20.85 -4.16 -1.95
CA LYS A 71 -19.71 -4.16 -2.90
C LYS A 71 -19.52 -2.82 -3.57
N ALA A 72 -20.60 -2.15 -3.98
CA ALA A 72 -20.52 -0.80 -4.57
C ALA A 72 -19.91 0.22 -3.58
N LEU A 73 -20.28 0.15 -2.30
CA LEU A 73 -19.67 0.99 -1.25
C LEU A 73 -18.19 0.69 -1.05
N GLN A 74 -17.82 -0.60 -0.95
CA GLN A 74 -16.42 -1.01 -0.83
C GLN A 74 -15.58 -0.53 -2.01
N ASP A 75 -16.09 -0.69 -3.24
CA ASP A 75 -15.41 -0.26 -4.46
C ASP A 75 -15.27 1.26 -4.55
N ALA A 76 -16.30 2.03 -4.18
CA ALA A 76 -16.25 3.50 -4.15
C ALA A 76 -15.14 3.99 -3.18
N ARG A 77 -15.09 3.43 -1.97
CA ARG A 77 -14.05 3.75 -0.98
C ARG A 77 -12.67 3.34 -1.46
N ARG A 78 -12.55 2.15 -2.06
CA ARG A 78 -11.26 1.63 -2.56
C ARG A 78 -10.69 2.51 -3.66
N LYS A 79 -11.50 2.86 -4.66
CA LYS A 79 -11.09 3.75 -5.76
C LYS A 79 -10.64 5.10 -5.23
N ALA A 80 -11.43 5.71 -4.34
CA ALA A 80 -11.10 6.98 -3.71
C ALA A 80 -9.75 6.93 -2.97
N LEU A 81 -9.52 5.89 -2.15
CA LEU A 81 -8.28 5.72 -1.40
C LEU A 81 -7.06 5.51 -2.32
N GLN A 82 -7.22 4.72 -3.39
CA GLN A 82 -6.16 4.45 -4.36
C GLN A 82 -5.74 5.72 -5.10
N GLU A 83 -6.72 6.46 -5.64
CA GLU A 83 -6.46 7.73 -6.33
C GLU A 83 -5.83 8.75 -5.38
N ARG A 84 -6.34 8.85 -4.14
CA ARG A 84 -5.81 9.77 -3.13
C ARG A 84 -4.36 9.44 -2.78
N THR A 85 -4.05 8.15 -2.63
CA THR A 85 -2.68 7.70 -2.32
C THR A 85 -1.71 8.07 -3.43
N ARG A 86 -2.11 7.92 -4.70
CA ARG A 86 -1.29 8.34 -5.86
C ARG A 86 -1.03 9.85 -5.83
N ILE A 87 -2.07 10.67 -5.66
CA ILE A 87 -1.91 12.14 -5.62
C ILE A 87 -1.04 12.59 -4.44
N ILE A 88 -1.20 11.98 -3.27
CA ILE A 88 -0.38 12.30 -2.10
C ILE A 88 1.08 11.89 -2.29
N GLN A 89 1.35 10.78 -2.97
CA GLN A 89 2.72 10.38 -3.33
C GLN A 89 3.36 11.38 -4.30
N ASP A 90 2.61 11.84 -5.31
CA ASP A 90 3.07 12.87 -6.25
C ASP A 90 3.36 14.19 -5.52
N LEU A 91 2.44 14.65 -4.66
CA LEU A 91 2.62 15.85 -3.85
C LEU A 91 3.84 15.76 -2.94
N ARG A 92 4.06 14.60 -2.30
CA ARG A 92 5.24 14.39 -1.45
C ARG A 92 6.53 14.52 -2.26
N ARG A 93 6.57 13.93 -3.46
CA ARG A 93 7.74 14.02 -4.35
C ARG A 93 8.00 15.47 -4.74
N LEU A 94 7.00 16.16 -5.29
CA LEU A 94 7.11 17.55 -5.74
C LEU A 94 7.49 18.51 -4.60
N ALA A 95 6.95 18.30 -3.40
CA ALA A 95 7.26 19.12 -2.24
C ALA A 95 8.65 18.85 -1.64
N SER A 96 9.28 17.72 -1.99
CA SER A 96 10.62 17.35 -1.52
C SER A 96 11.72 17.68 -2.54
N ASP A 97 11.36 18.14 -3.74
CA ASP A 97 12.32 18.50 -4.78
C ASP A 97 13.12 19.74 -4.37
N ALA A 98 14.42 19.79 -4.74
CA ALA A 98 15.31 20.89 -4.38
C ALA A 98 14.89 22.25 -4.97
N GLN A 99 14.17 22.22 -6.10
CA GLN A 99 13.52 23.36 -6.72
C GLN A 99 12.07 22.97 -7.05
N PRO A 100 11.13 23.15 -6.12
CA PRO A 100 9.74 22.76 -6.32
C PRO A 100 9.07 23.56 -7.46
N ASP A 101 8.42 22.85 -8.38
CA ASP A 101 7.57 23.49 -9.40
C ASP A 101 6.21 23.84 -8.78
N GLU A 102 6.02 25.13 -8.48
CA GLU A 102 4.80 25.64 -7.85
C GLU A 102 3.55 25.39 -8.70
N THR A 103 3.66 25.39 -10.02
CA THR A 103 2.52 25.15 -10.92
C THR A 103 2.07 23.70 -10.81
N GLN A 104 3.01 22.75 -10.86
CA GLN A 104 2.69 21.32 -10.69
C GLN A 104 2.11 21.03 -9.31
N ILE A 105 2.62 21.69 -8.26
CA ILE A 105 2.06 21.53 -6.90
C ILE A 105 0.62 22.04 -6.85
N LYS A 106 0.33 23.22 -7.41
CA LYS A 106 -1.03 23.78 -7.48
C LYS A 106 -1.99 22.84 -8.22
N ASP A 107 -1.56 22.29 -9.35
CA ASP A 107 -2.37 21.35 -10.12
C ASP A 107 -2.69 20.07 -9.34
N ARG A 108 -1.70 19.51 -8.62
CA ARG A 108 -1.92 18.32 -7.79
C ARG A 108 -2.79 18.58 -6.57
N LEU A 109 -2.69 19.77 -5.96
CA LEU A 109 -3.58 20.19 -4.89
C LEU A 109 -5.03 20.32 -5.38
N LYS A 110 -5.23 20.93 -6.56
CA LYS A 110 -6.55 21.03 -7.19
C LYS A 110 -7.13 19.65 -7.50
N ALA A 111 -6.33 18.76 -8.08
CA ALA A 111 -6.75 17.38 -8.36
C ALA A 111 -7.13 16.62 -7.08
N LEU A 112 -6.43 16.84 -5.96
CA LEU A 112 -6.78 16.26 -4.67
C LEU A 112 -8.16 16.75 -4.19
N GLN A 113 -8.40 18.07 -4.25
CA GLN A 113 -9.67 18.65 -3.83
C GLN A 113 -10.85 18.16 -4.67
N GLU A 114 -10.67 18.08 -6.00
CA GLU A 114 -11.68 17.55 -6.92
C GLU A 114 -11.98 16.07 -6.65
N LEU A 115 -10.94 15.28 -6.38
CA LEU A 115 -11.09 13.88 -5.99
C LEU A 115 -11.89 13.76 -4.68
N GLU A 116 -11.55 14.55 -3.66
CA GLU A 116 -12.23 14.50 -2.36
C GLU A 116 -13.72 14.89 -2.47
N ALA A 117 -14.04 15.91 -3.27
CA ALA A 117 -15.42 16.30 -3.55
C ALA A 117 -16.20 15.19 -4.29
N ARG A 118 -15.63 14.67 -5.40
CA ARG A 118 -16.27 13.61 -6.21
C ARG A 118 -16.46 12.33 -5.40
N SER A 119 -15.41 11.87 -4.70
CA SER A 119 -15.46 10.63 -3.94
C SER A 119 -16.44 10.71 -2.77
N GLY A 120 -16.60 11.88 -2.13
CA GLY A 120 -17.62 12.09 -1.11
C GLY A 120 -19.05 11.86 -1.65
N VAL A 121 -19.34 12.33 -2.86
CA VAL A 121 -20.64 12.12 -3.52
C VAL A 121 -20.86 10.63 -3.84
N GLU A 122 -19.86 9.96 -4.43
CA GLU A 122 -19.97 8.54 -4.78
C GLU A 122 -20.15 7.64 -3.56
N VAL A 123 -19.43 7.91 -2.48
CA VAL A 123 -19.58 7.17 -1.22
C VAL A 123 -20.95 7.42 -0.59
N ARG A 124 -21.44 8.67 -0.58
CA ARG A 124 -22.80 8.97 -0.10
C ARG A 124 -23.86 8.23 -0.92
N LYS A 125 -23.77 8.26 -2.24
CA LYS A 125 -24.70 7.53 -3.12
C LYS A 125 -24.69 6.02 -2.85
N ALA A 126 -23.51 5.45 -2.56
CA ALA A 126 -23.41 4.04 -2.22
C ALA A 126 -24.07 3.72 -0.86
N TYR A 127 -23.98 4.62 0.12
CA TYR A 127 -24.74 4.52 1.36
C TYR A 127 -26.25 4.57 1.12
N ASP A 128 -26.72 5.55 0.33
CA ASP A 128 -28.15 5.68 0.03
C ASP A 128 -28.69 4.40 -0.63
N GLY A 129 -27.89 3.75 -1.48
CA GLY A 129 -28.24 2.48 -2.09
C GLY A 129 -28.32 1.30 -1.11
N ILE A 130 -27.54 1.32 -0.02
CA ILE A 130 -27.64 0.34 1.07
C ILE A 130 -28.87 0.65 1.93
N ASP A 131 -29.10 1.92 2.27
CA ASP A 131 -30.20 2.32 3.14
C ASP A 131 -31.57 2.01 2.49
N GLN A 132 -31.66 1.94 1.16
CA GLN A 132 -32.85 1.47 0.42
C GLN A 132 -33.21 -0.01 0.65
N VAL A 133 -32.26 -0.84 1.10
CA VAL A 133 -32.47 -2.29 1.28
C VAL A 133 -32.48 -2.70 2.75
N LEU A 134 -32.19 -1.77 3.65
CA LEU A 134 -32.13 -2.00 5.09
C LEU A 134 -33.27 -1.25 5.78
N ASP A 135 -33.88 -1.87 6.78
CA ASP A 135 -34.75 -1.15 7.70
C ASP A 135 -33.93 -0.19 8.60
N VAL A 136 -34.60 0.74 9.28
CA VAL A 136 -33.93 1.76 10.12
C VAL A 136 -33.05 1.15 11.22
N GLY A 137 -33.46 0.01 11.78
CA GLY A 137 -32.68 -0.71 12.79
C GLY A 137 -31.42 -1.35 12.21
N GLN A 138 -31.53 -1.95 11.03
CA GLN A 138 -30.41 -2.48 10.26
C GLN A 138 -29.46 -1.38 9.79
N GLN A 139 -29.98 -0.23 9.35
CA GLN A 139 -29.16 0.94 9.01
C GLN A 139 -28.31 1.38 10.20
N ALA A 140 -28.90 1.52 11.39
CA ALA A 140 -28.17 1.87 12.60
C ALA A 140 -27.09 0.83 12.94
N LYS A 141 -27.44 -0.47 12.91
CA LYS A 141 -26.48 -1.56 13.12
C LYS A 141 -25.35 -1.54 12.09
N PHE A 142 -25.66 -1.19 10.84
CA PHE A 142 -24.68 -1.11 9.78
C PHE A 142 -23.67 0.01 10.06
N ARG A 143 -24.12 1.21 10.46
CA ARG A 143 -23.20 2.31 10.82
C ARG A 143 -22.27 1.93 11.97
N VAL A 144 -22.80 1.26 13.00
CA VAL A 144 -22.00 0.76 14.13
C VAL A 144 -21.02 -0.33 13.69
N PHE A 145 -21.48 -1.27 12.86
CA PHE A 145 -20.66 -2.34 12.31
C PHE A 145 -19.46 -1.78 11.54
N GLU A 146 -19.67 -0.78 10.68
CA GLU A 146 -18.59 -0.19 9.90
C GLU A 146 -17.53 0.50 10.78
N GLU A 147 -17.95 1.24 11.79
CA GLU A 147 -17.05 1.86 12.76
C GLU A 147 -16.22 0.80 13.50
N MET A 148 -16.85 -0.31 13.92
CA MET A 148 -16.14 -1.43 14.55
C MET A 148 -15.11 -2.05 13.61
N MET A 149 -15.46 -2.24 12.35
CA MET A 149 -14.56 -2.81 11.35
C MET A 149 -13.39 -1.87 11.05
N GLU A 150 -13.62 -0.55 10.96
CA GLU A 150 -12.55 0.41 10.73
C GLU A 150 -11.52 0.39 11.87
N ARG A 151 -11.99 0.35 13.12
CA ARG A 151 -11.13 0.21 14.31
C ARG A 151 -10.30 -1.06 14.24
N ARG A 152 -10.94 -2.20 13.95
CA ARG A 152 -10.25 -3.49 13.84
C ARG A 152 -9.21 -3.50 12.73
N LYS A 153 -9.49 -2.86 11.59
CA LYS A 153 -8.53 -2.71 10.49
C LYS A 153 -7.31 -1.90 10.94
N LEU A 154 -7.51 -0.78 11.63
CA LEU A 154 -6.42 0.07 12.13
C LEU A 154 -5.55 -0.67 13.16
N GLU A 155 -6.16 -1.42 14.07
CA GLU A 155 -5.45 -2.25 15.05
C GLU A 155 -4.57 -3.29 14.37
N LEU A 156 -5.11 -4.00 13.37
CA LEU A 156 -4.38 -5.02 12.62
C LEU A 156 -3.18 -4.41 11.88
N VAL A 157 -3.36 -3.29 11.20
CA VAL A 157 -2.28 -2.60 10.49
C VAL A 157 -1.20 -2.12 11.47
N THR A 158 -1.61 -1.59 12.63
CA THR A 158 -0.67 -1.13 13.67
C THR A 158 0.17 -2.29 14.20
N ARG A 159 -0.48 -3.42 14.52
CA ARG A 159 0.20 -4.64 14.99
C ARG A 159 1.15 -5.21 13.94
N ALA A 160 0.74 -5.28 12.68
CA ALA A 160 1.58 -5.75 11.58
C ALA A 160 2.84 -4.87 11.41
N ARG A 161 2.70 -3.55 11.49
CA ARG A 161 3.83 -2.61 11.44
C ARG A 161 4.79 -2.80 12.62
N GLN A 162 4.29 -3.02 13.83
CA GLN A 162 5.13 -3.28 15.02
C GLN A 162 5.91 -4.59 14.89
N ALA A 163 5.27 -5.67 14.45
CA ALA A 163 5.91 -6.97 14.26
C ALA A 163 7.06 -6.90 13.24
N ASN A 164 6.87 -6.18 12.12
CA ASN A 164 7.92 -6.00 11.12
C ASN A 164 9.10 -5.17 11.64
N ARG A 165 8.85 -4.15 12.48
CA ARG A 165 9.92 -3.36 13.12
C ARG A 165 10.79 -4.18 14.08
N LEU A 166 10.19 -5.12 14.81
CA LEU A 166 10.91 -5.99 15.73
C LEU A 166 11.75 -7.04 14.98
N LYS A 167 11.21 -7.61 13.88
CA LYS A 167 11.95 -8.54 13.03
C LYS A 167 13.14 -7.90 12.31
N GLY A 168 13.09 -6.62 11.96
CA GLY A 168 14.23 -5.91 11.35
C GLY A 168 15.34 -5.50 12.34
N ARG A 169 15.19 -5.79 13.64
CA ARG A 169 16.18 -5.48 14.70
C ARG A 169 16.89 -6.71 15.26
N LEU A 170 16.47 -7.91 14.85
CA LEU A 170 17.06 -9.20 15.19
C LEU A 170 17.82 -9.73 13.98
#